data_AF-A0A959P0Q7-F1
#
_entry.id   AF-A0A959P0Q7-F1
#
_cell.length_a   1.000
_cell.length_b   1.000
_cell.length_c   1.000
_cell.angle_alpha   90.00
_cell.angle_beta   90.00
_cell.angle_gamma   90.00
#
_symmetry.space_group_name_H-M   'P 1'
#
loop_
_entity.id
_entity.type
_entity.pdbx_description
1 polymer ?
#
loop_
_entity_poly.entity_id
_entity_poly.type
_entity_poly.pdbx_seq_one_letter_code
_entity_poly.pdbx_strand_id
1 'polypeptide(L)' 'MNSLSRRRFLKITGATFGAAVAVSSLSEVVKGAEKVEVKTGKKVKGIQKIPTYCDICFWKCGAIAYLKDGE' A
#
# COMPACT_ATOMS: atom_id res chain seq x y z
N MET A 1 -19.91 33.54 27.76
CA MET A 1 -19.73 33.02 26.39
C MET A 1 -18.46 32.18 26.38
N ASN A 2 -18.57 30.86 26.21
CA ASN A 2 -17.44 29.95 26.27
C ASN A 2 -16.52 30.15 25.06
N SER A 3 -15.46 30.93 25.23
CA SER A 3 -14.47 31.17 24.19
C SER A 3 -13.73 29.87 23.89
N LEU A 4 -13.73 29.47 22.61
CA LEU A 4 -12.88 28.38 22.17
C LEU A 4 -11.42 28.81 22.37
N SER A 5 -10.80 28.30 23.43
CA SER A 5 -9.36 28.51 23.66
C SER A 5 -8.58 27.93 22.48
N ARG A 6 -7.52 28.63 22.04
CA ARG A 6 -6.60 28.18 20.98
C ARG A 6 -6.17 26.72 21.18
N ARG A 7 -5.91 26.31 22.42
CA ARG A 7 -5.54 24.91 22.76
C ARG A 7 -6.66 23.91 22.45
N ARG A 8 -7.92 24.29 22.68
CA ARG A 8 -9.09 23.43 22.43
C ARG A 8 -9.35 23.29 20.94
N PHE A 9 -9.20 24.38 20.17
CA PHE A 9 -9.25 24.34 18.72
C PHE A 9 -8.18 23.44 18.11
N LEU A 10 -6.92 23.57 18.57
CA LEU A 10 -5.82 22.72 18.09
C LEU A 10 -6.00 21.24 18.44
N LYS A 11 -6.57 20.93 19.61
CA LYS A 11 -6.89 19.54 19.98
C LYS A 11 -7.98 18.94 19.09
N ILE A 12 -9.04 19.70 18.81
CA ILE A 12 -10.14 19.23 17.96
C ILE A 12 -9.63 19.03 16.54
N THR A 13 -9.02 20.05 15.94
CA THR A 13 -8.50 19.97 14.57
C THR A 13 -7.44 18.89 14.43
N GLY A 14 -6.45 18.83 15.34
CA GLY A 14 -5.43 17.79 15.35
C GLY A 14 -6.01 16.37 15.47
N ALA A 15 -7.01 16.16 16.31
CA ALA A 15 -7.69 14.86 16.43
C ALA A 15 -8.49 14.51 15.16
N THR A 16 -9.18 15.48 14.55
CA THR A 16 -9.93 15.26 13.31
C THR A 16 -9.01 14.92 12.13
N PHE A 17 -7.92 15.67 11.95
CA PHE A 17 -6.94 15.38 10.90
C PHE A 17 -6.21 14.05 11.15
N GLY A 18 -5.80 13.78 12.39
CA GLY A 18 -5.15 12.52 12.75
C GLY A 18 -6.05 11.30 12.53
N ALA A 19 -7.34 11.39 12.89
CA ALA A 19 -8.30 10.32 12.65
C ALA A 19 -8.55 10.08 11.15
N ALA A 20 -8.66 11.14 10.34
CA ALA A 20 -8.84 11.00 8.90
C ALA A 20 -7.63 10.30 8.22
N VAL A 21 -6.41 10.62 8.65
CA VAL A 21 -5.19 9.96 8.15
C VAL A 21 -5.11 8.50 8.64
N ALA A 22 -5.46 8.23 9.90
CA ALA A 22 -5.48 6.86 10.42
C ALA A 22 -6.49 5.98 9.66
N VAL A 23 -7.70 6.47 9.37
CA VAL A 23 -8.73 5.69 8.66
C VAL A 23 -8.33 5.41 7.19
N SER A 24 -7.71 6.39 6.52
CA SER A 24 -7.23 6.21 5.14
C SER A 24 -6.02 5.26 5.06
N SER A 25 -5.07 5.38 5.98
CA SER A 25 -3.90 4.47 6.03
C SER A 25 -4.25 3.05 6.47
N LEU A 26 -5.21 2.86 7.38
CA LEU A 26 -5.70 1.52 7.76
C LEU A 26 -6.31 0.77 6.58
N SER A 27 -7.00 1.47 5.66
CA SER A 27 -7.55 0.84 4.45
C SER A 27 -6.47 0.33 3.50
N GLU A 28 -5.33 1.02 3.38
CA GLU A 28 -4.19 0.57 2.57
C GLU A 28 -3.40 -0.55 3.27
N VAL A 29 -3.23 -0.47 4.59
CA VAL A 29 -2.56 -1.52 5.37
C VAL A 29 -3.36 -2.82 5.37
N VAL A 30 -4.68 -2.77 5.51
CA VAL A 30 -5.54 -3.97 5.45
C VAL A 30 -5.56 -4.56 4.04
N LYS A 31 -5.69 -3.72 2.99
CA LYS A 31 -5.59 -4.18 1.59
C LYS A 31 -4.20 -4.69 1.22
N GLY A 32 -3.16 -4.18 1.87
CA GLY A 32 -1.78 -4.66 1.76
C GLY A 32 -1.57 -5.97 2.50
N ALA A 33 -2.18 -6.14 3.67
CA ALA A 33 -2.10 -7.36 4.47
C ALA A 33 -2.77 -8.56 3.76
N GLU A 34 -3.88 -8.36 3.05
CA GLU A 34 -4.49 -9.39 2.20
C GLU A 34 -3.58 -9.83 1.02
N LYS A 35 -2.67 -8.95 0.56
CA LYS A 35 -1.68 -9.29 -0.47
C LYS A 35 -0.42 -9.96 0.10
N VAL A 36 -0.26 -10.01 1.42
CA VAL A 36 0.91 -10.58 2.10
C VAL A 36 0.71 -12.07 2.46
N GLU A 37 -0.52 -12.59 2.37
CA GLU A 37 -0.74 -14.02 2.11
C GLU A 37 -0.47 -14.24 0.60
N VAL A 38 0.57 -14.94 0.14
CA VAL A 38 0.88 -16.34 0.42
C VAL A 38 2.34 -16.60 -0.04
N LYS A 39 3.26 -16.89 0.89
CA LYS A 39 4.51 -17.62 0.61
C LYS A 39 4.43 -19.06 1.17
N THR A 40 3.34 -19.79 0.89
CA THR A 40 3.19 -21.18 1.35
C THR A 40 4.00 -22.20 0.54
N GLY A 41 4.92 -21.78 -0.33
CA GLY A 41 5.64 -22.68 -1.23
C GLY A 41 4.76 -23.39 -2.26
N LYS A 42 3.46 -23.07 -2.33
CA LYS A 42 2.54 -23.56 -3.35
C LYS A 42 2.69 -22.72 -4.61
N LYS A 43 2.90 -23.38 -5.76
CA LYS A 43 2.82 -22.75 -7.08
C LYS A 43 1.48 -22.00 -7.18
N VAL A 44 1.55 -20.67 -7.29
CA VAL A 44 0.36 -19.85 -7.53
C VAL A 44 -0.15 -20.21 -8.91
N LYS A 45 -1.35 -20.81 -8.97
CA LYS A 45 -1.99 -21.18 -10.23
C LYS A 45 -2.48 -19.93 -10.96
N GLY A 46 -2.38 -19.92 -12.29
CA GLY A 46 -2.80 -18.81 -13.14
C GLY A 46 -1.65 -17.91 -13.61
N ILE A 47 -2.01 -16.76 -14.22
CA ILE A 47 -1.07 -15.80 -14.78
C ILE A 47 -0.80 -14.68 -13.76
N GLN A 48 0.44 -14.53 -13.35
CA GLN A 48 0.93 -13.44 -12.52
C GLN A 48 1.67 -12.43 -13.38
N LYS A 49 1.46 -11.13 -13.10
CA LYS A 49 2.17 -10.03 -13.76
C LYS A 49 3.11 -9.39 -12.75
N ILE A 50 4.41 -9.42 -13.02
CA ILE A 50 5.45 -8.84 -12.16
C ILE A 50 6.07 -7.64 -12.87
N PRO A 51 5.95 -6.42 -12.32
CA PRO A 51 6.68 -5.27 -12.83
C PRO A 51 8.18 -5.47 -12.58
N THR A 52 8.98 -5.36 -13.64
CA THR A 52 10.43 -5.56 -13.61
C THR A 52 11.13 -4.63 -14.61
N TYR A 53 12.43 -4.79 -14.79
CA TYR A 53 13.22 -4.09 -15.81
C TYR A 53 14.05 -5.08 -16.62
N CYS A 54 14.41 -4.70 -17.85
CA CYS A 54 15.33 -5.46 -18.70
C CYS A 54 16.78 -5.20 -18.29
N ASP A 55 17.54 -6.25 -17.95
CA ASP A 55 18.94 -6.15 -17.51
C ASP A 55 19.98 -6.42 -18.61
N ILE A 56 19.57 -6.31 -19.88
CA ILE A 56 20.46 -6.53 -21.02
C ILE A 56 21.35 -5.30 -21.27
N CYS A 57 20.88 -4.12 -20.90
CA CYS A 57 21.61 -2.87 -21.08
C CYS A 57 21.44 -1.93 -19.88
N PHE A 58 22.31 -0.94 -19.80
CA PHE A 58 22.36 0.04 -18.73
C PHE A 58 21.10 0.92 -18.61
N TRP A 59 20.24 0.94 -19.64
CA TRP A 59 19.01 1.74 -19.66
C TRP A 59 17.88 1.19 -18.82
N LYS A 60 17.92 -0.11 -18.45
CA LYS A 60 16.93 -0.71 -17.54
C LYS A 60 15.48 -0.42 -17.95
N CYS A 61 15.16 -0.64 -19.22
CA CYS A 61 13.81 -0.40 -19.74
C CYS A 61 12.76 -1.14 -18.89
N GLY A 62 11.64 -0.48 -18.59
CA GLY A 62 10.54 -1.08 -17.83
C GLY A 62 9.92 -2.25 -18.60
N ALA A 63 9.65 -3.36 -17.90
CA ALA A 63 9.08 -4.57 -18.46
C ALA A 63 8.05 -5.19 -17.50
N ILE A 64 7.19 -6.07 -18.03
CA ILE A 64 6.26 -6.87 -17.24
C ILE A 64 6.59 -8.34 -17.49
N ALA A 65 7.04 -9.05 -16.45
CA ALA A 65 7.24 -10.49 -16.50
C ALA A 65 5.91 -11.20 -16.24
N TYR A 66 5.58 -12.18 -17.08
CA TYR A 66 4.39 -13.00 -16.94
C TYR A 66 4.83 -14.38 -16.46
N LEU A 67 4.38 -14.78 -15.27
CA LEU A 67 4.58 -16.14 -14.75
C LEU A 67 3.28 -16.89 -14.88
N LYS A 68 3.31 -18.07 -15.48
CA LYS A 68 2.16 -18.96 -15.60
C LYS A 68 2.41 -20.21 -14.76
N ASP A 69 1.58 -20.44 -13.75
CA ASP A 69 1.67 -21.63 -12.89
C ASP A 69 3.07 -21.85 -12.26
N GLY A 70 3.81 -20.76 -12.04
CA GLY A 70 5.16 -20.76 -11.47
C GLY A 70 6.32 -20.87 -12.47
N GLU A 71 6.05 -20.76 -13.77
CA GLU A 71 7.04 -20.77 -14.87
C GLU A 71 6.97 -19.51 -15.74
#